data_AF-K2R9K9-F1
#
_entry.id   AF-K2R9K9-F1
#
_cell.length_a   1.000
_cell.length_b   1.000
_cell.length_c   1.000
_cell.angle_alpha   90.00
_cell.angle_beta   90.00
_cell.angle_gamma   90.00
#
_symmetry.space_group_name_H-M   'P 1'
#
loop_
_entity.id
_entity.type
_entity.pdbx_description
1 polymer ?
#
loop_
_entity_poly.entity_id
_entity_poly.type
_entity_poly.pdbx_seq_one_letter_code
_entity_poly.pdbx_strand_id
1 'polypeptide(L)'
;MSTFGSPGGRTQVQKPIPLNTDAMDFVETGECKSVMTQYLRCIRAHRGTNDEECRQISKQYLQCRMERNLMAPDEMKNLGFHEETNKTASAPEPPSKGVAQQQQQ
;
A
#
# COMPACT_ATOMS: atom_id res chain seq x y z
N MET A 1 24.94 -28.30 -52.47
CA MET A 1 24.32 -27.11 -53.08
C MET A 1 22.81 -27.34 -53.08
N SER A 2 22.05 -26.26 -52.86
CA SER A 2 20.59 -26.16 -53.00
C SER A 2 19.73 -26.34 -51.73
N THR A 3 19.63 -25.21 -51.03
CA THR A 3 18.39 -24.52 -50.66
C THR A 3 17.51 -25.10 -49.55
N PHE A 4 18.01 -24.94 -48.33
CA PHE A 4 17.20 -24.82 -47.11
C PHE A 4 16.52 -23.43 -47.13
N GLY A 5 15.27 -23.34 -47.61
CA GLY A 5 14.63 -22.04 -47.79
C GLY A 5 13.25 -22.09 -48.42
N SER A 6 12.27 -22.64 -47.70
CA SER A 6 10.86 -22.31 -47.94
C SER A 6 10.34 -21.43 -46.80
N PRO A 7 10.25 -20.10 -46.97
CA PRO A 7 9.62 -19.23 -45.98
C PRO A 7 8.10 -19.26 -46.23
N GLY A 8 7.44 -20.34 -45.80
CA GLY A 8 5.99 -20.53 -46.01
C GLY A 8 5.21 -20.87 -44.75
N GLY A 9 5.87 -20.95 -43.60
CA GLY A 9 5.23 -21.20 -42.31
C GLY A 9 4.52 -19.95 -41.82
N ARG A 10 3.24 -19.79 -42.21
CA ARG A 10 2.32 -18.83 -41.58
C ARG A 10 2.17 -19.25 -40.12
N THR A 11 3.05 -18.78 -39.25
CA THR A 11 2.80 -18.74 -37.81
C THR A 11 1.53 -17.95 -37.66
N GLN A 12 0.40 -18.64 -37.48
CA GLN A 12 -0.83 -18.05 -37.03
C GLN A 12 -0.43 -17.26 -35.79
N VAL A 13 -0.41 -15.93 -35.92
CA VAL A 13 -0.33 -15.02 -34.78
C VAL A 13 -1.58 -15.37 -33.99
N GLN A 14 -1.45 -16.33 -33.08
CA GLN A 14 -2.39 -16.52 -32.00
C GLN A 14 -2.39 -15.17 -31.33
N LYS A 15 -3.43 -14.38 -31.59
CA LYS A 15 -3.64 -13.14 -30.86
C LYS A 15 -3.49 -13.55 -29.40
N PRO A 16 -2.48 -13.06 -28.66
CA PRO A 16 -2.42 -13.40 -27.26
C PRO A 16 -3.77 -12.98 -26.69
N ILE A 17 -4.42 -13.97 -26.10
CA ILE A 17 -5.73 -13.90 -25.48
C ILE A 17 -5.84 -12.54 -24.78
N PRO A 18 -6.91 -11.74 -24.99
CA PRO A 18 -7.09 -10.50 -24.25
C PRO A 18 -7.14 -10.88 -22.77
N LEU A 19 -6.01 -10.73 -22.08
CA LEU A 19 -5.85 -11.19 -20.72
C LEU A 19 -6.59 -10.20 -19.83
N ASN A 20 -7.87 -10.50 -19.64
CA ASN A 20 -8.73 -10.10 -18.55
C ASN A 20 -8.58 -8.63 -18.15
N THR A 21 -9.56 -7.83 -18.57
CA THR A 21 -9.97 -6.62 -17.88
C THR A 21 -10.64 -6.97 -16.53
N ASP A 22 -10.04 -7.88 -15.76
CA ASP A 22 -10.56 -8.39 -14.48
C ASP A 22 -9.42 -8.75 -13.52
N ALA A 23 -8.22 -8.19 -13.74
CA ALA A 23 -7.19 -8.20 -12.72
C ALA A 23 -7.40 -7.00 -11.79
N MET A 24 -7.91 -7.34 -10.62
CA MET A 24 -7.95 -6.58 -9.37
C MET A 24 -9.24 -5.80 -9.09
N ASP A 25 -10.37 -6.50 -9.20
CA ASP A 25 -11.52 -6.35 -8.29
C ASP A 25 -11.17 -6.72 -6.83
N PHE A 26 -9.89 -6.94 -6.48
CA PHE A 26 -9.41 -6.79 -5.10
C PHE A 26 -9.15 -5.31 -4.83
N VAL A 27 -10.22 -4.51 -4.82
CA VAL A 27 -10.23 -3.35 -3.93
C VAL A 27 -10.45 -3.90 -2.53
N GLU A 28 -9.43 -4.60 -2.02
CA GLU A 28 -9.31 -4.93 -0.60
C GLU A 28 -9.65 -3.63 0.13
N THR A 29 -10.58 -3.72 1.07
CA THR A 29 -10.91 -2.66 2.00
C THR A 29 -9.65 -2.31 2.79
N GLY A 30 -8.78 -1.51 2.19
CA GLY A 30 -7.49 -1.18 2.77
C GLY A 30 -7.75 -0.47 4.09
N GLU A 31 -7.30 -1.06 5.18
CA GLU A 31 -7.67 -0.63 6.54
C GLU A 31 -7.29 0.84 6.82
N CYS A 32 -6.33 1.39 6.06
CA CYS A 32 -5.87 2.78 6.14
C CYS A 32 -6.27 3.65 4.93
N LYS A 33 -7.14 3.15 4.04
CA LYS A 33 -7.51 3.83 2.78
C LYS A 33 -8.31 5.13 3.02
N SER A 34 -9.09 5.20 4.10
CA SER A 34 -9.85 6.40 4.48
C SER A 34 -8.91 7.58 4.74
N VAL A 35 -7.90 7.39 5.59
CA VAL A 35 -6.89 8.40 5.93
C VAL A 35 -6.01 8.74 4.73
N MET A 36 -5.64 7.73 3.92
CA MET A 36 -4.90 7.95 2.67
C MET A 36 -5.67 8.88 1.71
N THR A 37 -6.97 8.67 1.56
CA THR A 37 -7.82 9.48 0.67
C THR A 37 -7.92 10.92 1.17
N GLN A 38 -8.00 11.11 2.48
CA GLN A 38 -7.99 12.43 3.09
C GLN A 38 -6.66 13.15 2.85
N TYR A 39 -5.53 12.45 3.01
CA TYR A 39 -4.21 13.02 2.73
C TYR A 39 -4.08 13.46 1.27
N LEU A 40 -4.47 12.58 0.33
CA LEU A 40 -4.45 12.91 -1.09
C LEU A 40 -5.39 14.07 -1.44
N ARG A 41 -6.54 14.18 -0.77
CA ARG A 41 -7.44 15.32 -0.92
C ARG A 41 -6.79 16.60 -0.42
N CYS A 42 -6.12 16.55 0.73
CA CYS A 42 -5.40 17.68 1.30
C CYS A 42 -4.31 18.17 0.33
N ILE A 43 -3.40 17.29 -0.10
CA ILE A 43 -2.33 17.66 -1.04
C ILE A 43 -2.89 18.26 -2.33
N ARG A 44 -4.00 17.73 -2.87
CA ARG A 44 -4.65 18.29 -4.06
C ARG A 44 -5.24 19.68 -3.81
N ALA A 45 -5.84 19.91 -2.63
CA ALA A 45 -6.39 21.21 -2.26
C ALA A 45 -5.28 22.28 -2.12
N HIS A 46 -4.14 21.90 -1.57
CA HIS A 46 -2.97 22.76 -1.37
C HIS A 46 -2.04 22.81 -2.59
N ARG A 47 -2.52 22.48 -3.79
CA ARG A 47 -1.74 22.53 -5.06
C ARG A 47 -0.43 21.73 -5.02
N GLY A 48 -0.37 20.66 -4.23
CA GLY A 48 0.83 19.86 -4.07
C GLY A 48 1.76 20.30 -2.94
N THR A 49 1.44 21.37 -2.19
CA THR A 49 2.22 21.72 -1.00
C THR A 49 1.82 20.84 0.18
N ASN A 50 2.82 20.43 0.95
CA ASN A 50 2.63 19.64 2.16
C ASN A 50 2.54 20.61 3.36
N ASP A 51 1.38 21.23 3.51
CA ASP A 51 1.10 22.14 4.62
C ASP A 51 0.94 21.35 5.93
N GLU A 52 1.01 22.01 7.08
CA GLU A 52 0.97 21.36 8.41
C GLU A 52 -0.27 20.47 8.59
N GLU A 53 -1.43 20.90 8.06
CA GLU A 53 -2.66 20.11 8.05
C GLU A 53 -2.49 18.79 7.29
N CYS A 54 -1.88 18.81 6.10
CA CYS A 54 -1.63 17.60 5.32
C CYS A 54 -0.57 16.71 5.99
N ARG A 55 0.37 17.31 6.72
CA ARG A 55 1.40 16.61 7.48
C ARG A 55 0.81 15.86 8.68
N GLN A 56 -0.21 16.41 9.34
CA GLN A 56 -0.94 15.71 10.40
C GLN A 56 -1.69 14.48 9.85
N ILE A 57 -2.32 14.60 8.67
CA ILE A 57 -3.05 13.49 8.06
C ILE A 57 -2.09 12.38 7.59
N SER A 58 -0.92 12.73 7.04
CA SER A 58 0.08 11.73 6.65
C SER A 58 0.70 11.01 7.85
N LYS A 59 0.86 11.70 8.99
CA LYS A 59 1.26 11.09 10.27
C LYS A 59 0.28 9.98 10.69
N GLN A 60 -1.03 10.28 10.67
CA GLN A 60 -2.08 9.31 11.01
C GLN A 60 -2.11 8.13 10.03
N TYR A 61 -1.88 8.39 8.74
CA TYR A 61 -1.84 7.34 7.72
C TYR A 61 -0.70 6.35 7.97
N LEU A 62 0.51 6.85 8.26
CA LEU A 62 1.66 6.01 8.57
C LEU A 62 1.46 5.24 9.88
N GLN A 63 0.89 5.89 10.89
CA GLN A 63 0.56 5.24 12.15
C GLN A 63 -0.41 4.06 11.95
N CYS A 64 -1.48 4.25 11.19
CA CYS A 64 -2.42 3.17 10.84
C CYS A 64 -1.69 1.98 10.17
N ARG A 65 -0.71 2.25 9.30
CA ARG A 65 0.04 1.16 8.65
C ARG A 65 0.94 0.40 9.62
N MET A 66 1.51 1.07 10.63
CA MET A 66 2.30 0.42 11.67
C MET A 66 1.42 -0.43 12.59
N GLU A 67 0.27 0.09 13.02
CA GLU A 67 -0.69 -0.62 13.90
C GLU A 67 -1.23 -1.90 13.26
N ARG A 68 -1.45 -1.87 11.95
CA ARG A 68 -1.93 -3.03 11.18
C ARG A 68 -0.81 -3.94 10.69
N ASN A 69 0.44 -3.70 11.10
CA ASN A 69 1.63 -4.42 10.64
C ASN A 69 1.76 -4.45 9.10
N LEU A 70 1.25 -3.43 8.42
CA LEU A 70 1.33 -3.24 6.96
C LEU A 70 2.63 -2.53 6.53
N MET A 71 3.49 -2.20 7.49
CA MET A 71 4.81 -1.62 7.33
C MET A 71 5.65 -1.93 8.58
N ALA A 72 6.97 -2.01 8.45
CA ALA A 72 7.86 -2.14 9.60
C ALA A 72 7.68 -0.92 10.54
N PRO A 73 7.59 -1.12 11.85
CA PRO A 73 7.49 -0.01 12.80
C PRO A 73 8.80 0.80 12.74
N ASP A 74 8.67 2.10 12.51
CA ASP A 74 9.79 3.04 12.49
C ASP A 74 9.43 4.28 13.31
N GLU A 75 10.44 5.01 13.77
CA GLU A 75 10.21 6.25 14.51
C GLU A 75 9.72 7.35 13.56
N MET A 76 8.70 8.09 13.96
CA MET A 76 8.12 9.18 13.15
C MET A 76 9.17 10.24 12.77
N LYS A 77 10.22 10.41 13.58
CA LYS A 77 11.36 11.29 13.30
C LYS A 77 12.14 10.85 12.06
N ASN A 78 12.36 9.54 11.88
CA ASN A 78 13.07 8.99 10.71
C ASN A 78 12.24 9.14 9.43
N LEU A 79 10.92 9.15 9.57
CA LEU A 79 9.97 9.37 8.48
C LEU A 79 9.79 10.86 8.12
N GLY A 80 10.61 11.74 8.70
CA GLY A 80 10.58 13.18 8.42
C GLY A 80 9.50 13.95 9.19
N PHE A 81 8.86 13.34 10.20
CA PHE A 81 7.98 14.03 11.15
C PHE A 81 8.77 14.43 12.39
N HIS A 82 9.60 15.47 12.23
CA HIS A 82 10.15 16.20 13.36
C HIS A 82 9.06 17.13 13.89
N GLU A 83 8.24 16.63 14.82
CA GLU A 83 7.41 17.51 15.65
C GLU A 83 8.22 17.91 16.89
N GLU A 84 8.41 19.21 17.07
CA GLU A 84 8.75 19.75 18.37
C GLU A 84 7.62 19.36 19.33
N THR A 85 7.99 18.59 20.33
CA THR A 85 7.16 18.02 21.39
C THR A 85 5.98 18.91 21.82
N ASN A 86 4.74 18.49 21.55
CA ASN A 86 3.66 18.63 22.53
C ASN A 86 2.49 17.66 22.27
N LYS A 87 2.36 16.70 23.20
CA LYS A 87 1.11 16.10 23.70
C LYS A 87 0.28 15.20 22.78
N THR A 88 0.31 13.91 23.17
CA THR A 88 -0.87 13.06 23.34
C THR A 88 -1.61 12.61 22.06
N ALA A 89 -1.21 11.46 21.52
CA ALA A 89 -2.14 10.55 20.86
C ALA A 89 -1.52 9.14 20.81
N SER A 90 -1.91 8.34 21.80
CA SER A 90 -2.36 6.96 21.63
C SER A 90 -1.46 6.05 20.79
N ALA A 91 -0.58 5.31 21.45
CA ALA A 91 -0.31 3.94 21.05
C ALA A 91 -1.59 3.14 21.28
N PRO A 92 -2.30 2.62 20.27
CA PRO A 92 -3.18 1.51 20.53
C PRO A 92 -2.28 0.31 20.80
N GLU A 93 -2.43 -0.23 22.01
CA GLU A 93 -1.96 -1.55 22.38
C GLU A 93 -2.28 -2.53 21.23
N PRO A 94 -1.31 -3.35 20.79
CA PRO A 94 -1.64 -4.42 19.85
C PRO A 94 -2.71 -5.30 20.50
N PRO A 95 -3.82 -5.64 19.82
CA PRO A 95 -4.70 -6.66 20.34
C PRO A 95 -3.90 -7.96 20.37
N SER A 96 -3.47 -8.33 21.59
CA SER A 96 -2.95 -9.64 21.97
C SER A 96 -4.00 -10.70 21.62
N LYS A 97 -4.07 -11.10 20.34
CA LYS A 97 -4.66 -12.37 19.96
C LYS A 97 -3.57 -13.40 20.17
N GLY A 98 -3.56 -13.94 21.38
CA GLY A 98 -2.69 -15.02 21.79
C GLY A 98 -2.78 -16.18 20.80
N VAL A 99 -1.64 -16.46 20.16
CA VAL A 99 -1.34 -17.80 19.69
C VAL A 99 -0.90 -18.57 20.94
N ALA A 100 -1.77 -19.45 21.42
CA ALA A 100 -1.37 -20.58 22.25
C ALA A 100 -1.97 -21.84 21.64
N GLN A 101 -1.17 -22.45 20.77
CA GLN A 101 -1.22 -23.89 20.58
C GLN A 101 -0.88 -24.58 21.91
N GLN A 102 -1.37 -25.82 22.04
CA GLN A 102 -0.90 -26.88 22.95
C GLN A 102 -1.63 -26.97 24.30
N GLN A 103 -2.50 -27.98 24.45
CA GLN A 103 -2.05 -29.24 25.05
C GLN A 103 -2.99 -30.40 24.70
N GLN A 104 -2.37 -31.51 24.34
CA GLN A 104 -2.95 -32.83 24.25
C GLN A 104 -3.66 -33.20 25.56
N GLN A 105 -4.84 -33.82 25.44
CA GLN A 105 -5.30 -34.95 26.23
C GLN A 105 -6.20 -35.78 25.32
#